data_AF-A0A0F2PMF5-F1
#
_entry.id   AF-A0A0F2PMF5-F1
#
_cell.length_a   1.000
_cell.length_b   1.000
_cell.length_c   1.000
_cell.angle_alpha   90.00
_cell.angle_beta   90.00
_cell.angle_gamma   90.00
#
_symmetry.space_group_name_H-M   'P 1'
#
loop_
_entity.id
_entity.type
_entity.pdbx_description
1 polymer ?
#
loop_
_entity_poly.entity_id
_entity_poly.type
_entity_poly.pdbx_seq_one_letter_code
_entity_poly.pdbx_strand_id
1 'polypeptide(L)'
;MSNKDRFDTWFSLYPSKTSPIGKNTTILRNIAEINRLEDLCILNMHSRDEATIYKLEDSADLVCKIVFGVSPKELRFDYPDGYFDLSEFSDERIAIDKLWDDYDGQFDTRLLTDDETVGFFVRYNIDFRNERGQPLLCTRYISLAAEAAAKGIAGTLPDLEKVSEQAWEHKLAADAAQFKRTKGKQK
;
A
#
# COMPACT_ATOMS: atom_id res chain seq x y z
N MET A 1 15.34 -20.75 4.87
CA MET A 1 15.69 -19.45 5.49
C MET A 1 14.37 -18.73 5.69
N SER A 2 13.99 -18.38 6.92
CA SER A 2 12.66 -17.79 7.15
C SER A 2 12.61 -16.35 6.62
N ASN A 3 11.40 -15.84 6.34
CA ASN A 3 11.22 -14.44 5.92
C ASN A 3 11.70 -13.44 6.98
N LYS A 4 11.62 -13.83 8.26
CA LYS A 4 12.22 -13.09 9.38
C LYS A 4 13.75 -13.04 9.28
N ASP A 5 14.40 -14.17 8.98
CA ASP A 5 15.87 -14.19 8.80
C ASP A 5 16.31 -13.33 7.61
N ARG A 6 15.50 -13.29 6.53
CA ARG A 6 15.73 -12.41 5.37
C ARG A 6 15.60 -10.94 5.75
N PHE A 7 14.58 -10.60 6.54
CA PHE A 7 14.35 -9.25 7.02
C PHE A 7 15.44 -8.78 7.99
N ASP A 8 15.79 -9.59 9.00
CA ASP A 8 16.82 -9.27 9.99
C ASP A 8 18.20 -9.12 9.34
N THR A 9 18.54 -10.01 8.40
CA THR A 9 19.76 -9.89 7.59
C THR A 9 19.76 -8.58 6.79
N TRP A 10 18.63 -8.20 6.20
CA TRP A 10 18.52 -6.96 5.42
C TRP A 10 18.55 -5.70 6.30
N PHE A 11 17.83 -5.68 7.42
CA PHE A 11 17.79 -4.56 8.35
C PHE A 11 19.18 -4.26 8.92
N SER A 12 20.00 -5.31 9.12
CA SER A 12 21.41 -5.17 9.53
C SER A 12 22.30 -4.50 8.47
N LEU A 13 21.94 -4.60 7.18
CA LEU A 13 22.68 -3.99 6.06
C LEU A 13 22.27 -2.54 5.79
N TYR A 14 21.09 -2.11 6.27
CA TYR A 14 20.54 -0.78 6.03
C TYR A 14 19.98 -0.16 7.33
N PRO A 15 20.84 0.24 8.28
CA PRO A 15 20.39 0.86 9.52
C PRO A 15 19.66 2.17 9.21
N SER A 16 18.36 2.22 9.50
CA SER A 16 17.51 3.36 9.18
C SER A 16 17.83 4.56 10.09
N LYS A 17 18.51 5.56 9.54
CA LYS A 17 18.23 6.97 9.84
C LYS A 17 18.32 7.71 8.51
N THR A 18 17.17 8.08 7.97
CA THR A 18 17.02 8.82 6.70
C THR A 18 17.74 8.17 5.51
N SER A 19 17.17 7.10 4.93
CA SER A 19 17.52 6.79 3.53
C SER A 19 17.24 8.03 2.68
N PRO A 20 18.24 8.58 1.96
CA PRO A 20 18.03 9.74 1.12
C PRO A 20 17.01 9.34 0.07
N ILE A 21 15.87 10.05 0.06
CA ILE A 21 14.86 9.93 -1.00
C ILE A 21 15.61 10.17 -2.31
N GLY A 22 15.78 9.11 -3.11
CA GLY A 22 16.44 9.19 -4.39
C GLY A 22 15.65 10.11 -5.31
N LYS A 23 16.29 10.71 -6.32
CA LYS A 23 15.63 11.62 -7.27
C LYS A 23 14.41 10.99 -7.99
N ASN A 24 14.28 9.66 -7.98
CA ASN A 24 13.20 8.91 -8.63
C ASN A 24 12.32 8.13 -7.62
N THR A 25 12.26 8.57 -6.37
CA THR A 25 11.42 7.90 -5.37
C THR A 25 9.94 8.28 -5.52
N THR A 26 9.08 7.28 -5.64
CA THR A 26 7.62 7.36 -5.61
C THR A 26 7.13 7.70 -4.22
N ILE A 27 6.89 8.99 -3.98
CA ILE A 27 6.35 9.49 -2.72
C ILE A 27 4.82 9.35 -2.74
N LEU A 28 4.29 8.30 -2.11
CA LEU A 28 2.86 7.99 -2.20
C LEU A 28 1.96 9.06 -1.56
N ARG A 29 2.43 9.73 -0.50
CA ARG A 29 1.71 10.87 0.11
C ARG A 29 1.53 12.07 -0.83
N ASN A 30 2.13 12.09 -2.02
CA ASN A 30 1.87 13.16 -2.99
C ASN A 30 0.71 12.82 -3.93
N ILE A 31 0.17 11.61 -3.87
CA ILE A 31 -0.96 11.15 -4.68
C ILE A 31 -2.26 11.52 -3.96
N ALA A 32 -3.18 12.22 -4.65
CA ALA A 32 -4.40 12.75 -4.04
C ALA A 32 -5.30 11.65 -3.45
N GLU A 33 -5.41 10.52 -4.15
CA GLU A 33 -6.18 9.35 -3.75
C GLU A 33 -5.62 8.70 -2.49
N ILE A 34 -4.30 8.62 -2.38
CA ILE A 34 -3.61 8.09 -1.19
C ILE A 34 -3.83 9.01 0.00
N ASN A 35 -3.74 10.33 -0.18
CA ASN A 35 -4.02 11.29 0.90
C ASN A 35 -5.46 11.21 1.38
N ARG A 36 -6.44 11.08 0.48
CA ARG A 36 -7.84 10.90 0.87
C ARG A 36 -8.05 9.63 1.69
N LEU A 37 -7.40 8.53 1.30
CA LEU A 37 -7.46 7.28 2.05
C LEU A 37 -6.78 7.42 3.42
N GLU A 38 -5.63 8.08 3.48
CA GLU A 38 -4.94 8.37 4.74
C GLU A 38 -5.80 9.21 5.68
N ASP A 39 -6.45 10.27 5.18
CA ASP A 39 -7.37 11.10 5.96
C ASP A 39 -8.54 10.26 6.52
N LEU A 40 -9.09 9.34 5.72
CA LEU A 40 -10.12 8.40 6.17
C LEU A 40 -9.60 7.47 7.26
N CYS A 41 -8.38 6.95 7.14
CA CYS A 41 -7.74 6.13 8.17
C CYS A 41 -7.52 6.93 9.46
N ILE A 42 -7.07 8.19 9.37
CA ILE A 42 -6.88 9.07 10.53
C ILE A 42 -8.20 9.33 11.25
N LEU A 43 -9.26 9.66 10.52
CA LEU A 43 -10.58 9.93 11.08
C LEU A 43 -11.19 8.71 11.78
N ASN A 44 -10.85 7.51 11.32
CA ASN A 44 -11.43 6.26 11.80
C ASN A 44 -10.45 5.39 12.60
N MET A 45 -9.28 5.91 12.98
CA MET A 45 -8.19 5.16 13.62
C MET A 45 -8.61 4.41 14.89
N HIS A 46 -9.58 4.94 15.63
CA HIS A 46 -10.11 4.34 16.86
C HIS A 46 -11.43 3.61 16.69
N SER A 47 -11.98 3.58 15.47
CA SER A 47 -13.22 2.86 15.20
C SER A 47 -12.95 1.36 15.26
N ARG A 48 -13.75 0.66 16.07
CA ARG A 48 -13.82 -0.81 16.08
C ARG A 48 -15.09 -1.33 15.40
N ASP A 49 -15.85 -0.42 14.80
CA ASP A 49 -17.07 -0.75 14.09
C ASP A 49 -16.72 -1.47 12.77
N GLU A 50 -17.23 -2.69 12.60
CA GLU A 50 -16.99 -3.51 11.41
C GLU A 50 -17.43 -2.78 10.14
N ALA A 51 -18.57 -2.08 10.16
CA ALA A 51 -19.04 -1.35 8.99
C ALA A 51 -18.07 -0.24 8.56
N THR A 52 -17.35 0.37 9.50
CA THR A 52 -16.29 1.33 9.21
C THR A 52 -15.07 0.66 8.61
N ILE A 53 -14.68 -0.51 9.12
CA ILE A 53 -13.55 -1.29 8.59
C ILE A 53 -13.81 -1.70 7.13
N TYR A 54 -14.99 -2.26 6.84
CA TYR A 54 -15.36 -2.63 5.46
C TYR A 54 -15.33 -1.44 4.50
N LYS A 55 -15.80 -0.27 4.95
CA LYS A 55 -15.73 0.97 4.14
C LYS A 55 -14.29 1.39 3.84
N LEU A 56 -13.37 1.23 4.80
CA LEU A 56 -11.94 1.50 4.58
C LEU A 56 -11.35 0.51 3.58
N GLU A 57 -11.68 -0.77 3.69
CA GLU A 57 -11.22 -1.80 2.75
C GLU A 57 -11.71 -1.57 1.33
N ASP A 58 -13.00 -1.21 1.16
CA ASP A 58 -13.54 -0.89 -0.17
C ASP A 58 -12.97 0.41 -0.73
N SER A 59 -12.72 1.40 0.13
CA SER A 59 -12.04 2.64 -0.29
C SER A 59 -10.61 2.36 -0.72
N ALA A 60 -9.89 1.52 0.02
CA ALA A 60 -8.54 1.10 -0.32
C ALA A 60 -8.50 0.28 -1.62
N ASP A 61 -9.46 -0.61 -1.84
CA ASP A 61 -9.59 -1.37 -3.08
C ASP A 61 -9.73 -0.45 -4.30
N LEU A 62 -10.62 0.56 -4.19
CA LEU A 62 -10.80 1.56 -5.23
C LEU A 62 -9.51 2.36 -5.49
N VAL A 63 -8.84 2.80 -4.43
CA VAL A 63 -7.58 3.54 -4.54
C VAL A 63 -6.49 2.68 -5.18
N CYS A 64 -6.40 1.40 -4.82
CA CYS A 64 -5.44 0.49 -5.44
C CYS A 64 -5.69 0.30 -6.93
N LYS A 65 -6.95 0.16 -7.35
CA LYS A 65 -7.30 0.10 -8.78
C LYS A 65 -6.93 1.38 -9.53
N ILE A 66 -7.14 2.54 -8.92
CA ILE A 66 -6.81 3.83 -9.54
C ILE A 66 -5.30 4.03 -9.63
N VAL A 67 -4.58 3.79 -8.53
CA VAL A 67 -3.16 4.15 -8.40
C VAL A 67 -2.23 3.07 -8.97
N PHE A 68 -2.54 1.80 -8.72
CA PHE A 68 -1.70 0.66 -9.11
C PHE A 68 -2.31 -0.15 -10.26
N GLY A 69 -3.56 0.08 -10.64
CA GLY A 69 -4.22 -0.69 -11.70
C GLY A 69 -4.61 -2.12 -11.29
N VAL A 70 -4.59 -2.44 -9.99
CA VAL A 70 -4.90 -3.79 -9.49
C VAL A 70 -5.63 -3.73 -8.15
N SER A 71 -6.58 -4.64 -7.95
CA SER A 71 -7.26 -4.85 -6.68
C SER A 71 -6.45 -5.76 -5.74
N PRO A 72 -6.33 -5.45 -4.43
CA PRO A 72 -5.86 -6.43 -3.45
C PRO A 72 -6.72 -7.71 -3.40
N LYS A 73 -8.00 -7.64 -3.79
CA LYS A 73 -8.91 -8.79 -3.84
C LYS A 73 -8.60 -9.70 -5.03
N GLU A 74 -8.10 -9.15 -6.15
CA GLU A 74 -7.63 -9.91 -7.33
C GLU A 74 -6.28 -10.61 -7.05
N LEU A 75 -5.56 -10.18 -6.00
CA LEU A 75 -4.30 -10.78 -5.54
C LEU A 75 -4.52 -11.84 -4.46
N ARG A 76 -5.70 -12.46 -4.43
CA ARG A 76 -5.99 -13.61 -3.55
C ARG A 76 -5.77 -14.90 -4.32
N PHE A 77 -5.27 -15.91 -3.62
CA PHE A 77 -5.23 -17.26 -4.15
C PHE A 77 -6.66 -17.78 -4.28
N ASP A 78 -7.01 -18.25 -5.48
CA ASP A 78 -8.32 -18.82 -5.76
C ASP A 78 -8.27 -20.32 -5.49
N TYR A 79 -8.90 -20.74 -4.39
CA TYR A 79 -8.95 -22.15 -4.02
C TYR A 79 -9.93 -22.88 -4.94
N PRO A 80 -9.57 -24.07 -5.46
CA PRO A 80 -10.50 -24.89 -6.22
C PRO A 80 -11.79 -25.20 -5.46
N ASP A 81 -12.90 -25.33 -6.18
CA ASP A 81 -14.18 -25.74 -5.61
C ASP A 81 -14.04 -27.06 -4.82
N GLY A 82 -14.62 -27.10 -3.62
CA GLY A 82 -14.55 -28.28 -2.75
C GLY A 82 -13.23 -28.45 -2.00
N TYR A 83 -12.26 -27.53 -2.12
CA TYR A 83 -11.01 -27.56 -1.33
C TYR A 83 -11.26 -27.77 0.17
N PHE A 84 -12.23 -27.04 0.73
CA PHE A 84 -12.56 -27.11 2.16
C PHE A 84 -13.25 -28.43 2.56
N ASP A 85 -13.73 -29.22 1.60
CA ASP A 85 -14.32 -30.54 1.83
C ASP A 85 -13.28 -31.67 1.80
N LEU A 86 -12.07 -31.39 1.28
CA LEU A 86 -10.98 -32.35 1.25
C LEU A 86 -10.42 -32.62 2.65
N SER A 87 -10.12 -33.89 2.93
CA SER A 87 -9.40 -34.28 4.13
C SER A 87 -8.05 -33.58 4.21
N GLU A 88 -7.69 -33.06 5.39
CA GLU A 88 -6.41 -32.38 5.67
C GLU A 88 -5.18 -33.20 5.24
N PHE A 89 -5.28 -34.53 5.21
CA PHE A 89 -4.19 -35.43 4.87
C PHE A 89 -4.30 -36.03 3.46
N SER A 90 -5.23 -35.55 2.62
CA SER A 90 -5.32 -36.04 1.24
C SER A 90 -4.18 -35.47 0.38
N ASP A 91 -3.68 -36.29 -0.55
CA ASP A 91 -2.65 -35.85 -1.50
C ASP A 91 -3.12 -34.64 -2.33
N GLU A 92 -4.42 -34.57 -2.62
CA GLU A 92 -5.04 -33.46 -3.34
C GLU A 92 -4.97 -32.15 -2.54
N ARG A 93 -5.33 -32.18 -1.24
CA ARG A 93 -5.26 -31.00 -0.39
C ARG A 93 -3.82 -30.54 -0.20
N ILE A 94 -2.90 -31.47 0.04
CA ILE A 94 -1.46 -31.17 0.16
C ILE A 94 -0.92 -30.53 -1.12
N ALA A 95 -1.39 -30.95 -2.31
CA ALA A 95 -0.99 -30.34 -3.57
C ALA A 95 -1.51 -28.90 -3.71
N ILE A 96 -2.77 -28.64 -3.33
CA ILE A 96 -3.34 -27.29 -3.33
C ILE A 96 -2.64 -26.39 -2.32
N ASP A 97 -2.34 -26.88 -1.12
CA ASP A 97 -1.62 -26.13 -0.10
C ASP A 97 -0.22 -25.72 -0.58
N LYS A 98 0.48 -26.59 -1.32
CA LYS A 98 1.77 -26.24 -1.94
C LYS A 98 1.62 -25.14 -3.00
N LEU A 99 0.56 -25.17 -3.80
CA LEU A 99 0.29 -24.10 -4.76
C LEU A 99 0.00 -22.78 -4.04
N TRP A 100 -0.70 -22.85 -2.90
CA TRP A 100 -0.92 -21.69 -2.06
C TRP A 100 0.39 -21.17 -1.46
N ASP A 101 1.26 -22.03 -0.93
CA ASP A 101 2.58 -21.66 -0.41
C ASP A 101 3.45 -20.97 -1.48
N ASP A 102 3.48 -21.54 -2.69
CA ASP A 102 4.22 -20.98 -3.82
C ASP A 102 3.64 -19.63 -4.26
N TYR A 103 2.31 -19.46 -4.18
CA TYR A 103 1.64 -18.20 -4.47
C TYR A 103 1.93 -17.14 -3.40
N ASP A 104 1.74 -17.47 -2.12
CA ASP A 104 1.92 -16.57 -0.99
C ASP A 104 3.40 -16.14 -0.88
N GLY A 105 4.33 -17.04 -1.19
CA GLY A 105 5.77 -16.77 -1.27
C GLY A 105 6.17 -15.70 -2.29
N GLN A 106 5.27 -15.27 -3.19
CA GLN A 106 5.50 -14.15 -4.10
C GLN A 106 5.32 -12.78 -3.42
N PHE A 107 4.65 -12.72 -2.26
CA PHE A 107 4.29 -11.50 -1.55
C PHE A 107 4.94 -11.44 -0.16
N ASP A 108 5.97 -10.62 -0.03
CA ASP A 108 6.72 -10.43 1.21
C ASP A 108 5.91 -9.58 2.22
N THR A 109 5.10 -8.60 1.78
CA THR A 109 4.49 -7.61 2.69
C THR A 109 3.36 -8.18 3.56
N ARG A 110 2.85 -9.39 3.28
CA ARG A 110 1.73 -10.00 4.01
C ARG A 110 2.04 -10.28 5.48
N LEU A 111 3.31 -10.50 5.80
CA LEU A 111 3.78 -10.85 7.14
C LEU A 111 4.56 -9.71 7.80
N LEU A 112 4.68 -8.56 7.13
CA LEU A 112 5.43 -7.41 7.63
C LEU A 112 4.51 -6.48 8.42
N THR A 113 5.04 -5.90 9.49
CA THR A 113 4.45 -4.75 10.15
C THR A 113 4.52 -3.50 9.26
N ASP A 114 3.79 -2.44 9.61
CA ASP A 114 3.78 -1.18 8.84
C ASP A 114 5.21 -0.58 8.70
N ASP A 115 6.02 -0.63 9.76
CA ASP A 115 7.41 -0.15 9.73
C ASP A 115 8.32 -1.01 8.85
N GLU A 116 8.19 -2.33 8.94
CA GLU A 116 8.96 -3.27 8.10
C GLU A 116 8.56 -3.14 6.63
N THR A 117 7.27 -2.91 6.36
CA THR A 117 6.72 -2.66 5.02
C THR A 117 7.29 -1.39 4.41
N VAL A 118 7.39 -0.30 5.18
CA VAL A 118 8.07 0.93 4.73
C VAL A 118 9.53 0.62 4.37
N GLY A 119 10.25 -0.11 5.22
CA GLY A 119 11.63 -0.50 4.96
C GLY A 119 11.77 -1.31 3.68
N PHE A 120 10.90 -2.29 3.50
CA PHE A 120 10.81 -3.11 2.30
C PHE A 120 10.67 -2.28 1.02
N PHE A 121 9.78 -1.29 1.00
CA PHE A 121 9.49 -0.50 -0.20
C PHE A 121 10.58 0.49 -0.59
N VAL A 122 11.54 0.78 0.29
CA VAL A 122 12.74 1.56 -0.06
C VAL A 122 13.49 0.92 -1.23
N ARG A 123 13.54 -0.42 -1.32
CA ARG A 123 14.24 -1.14 -2.41
C ARG A 123 13.59 -0.94 -3.78
N TYR A 124 12.31 -0.58 -3.79
CA TYR A 124 11.55 -0.28 -5.00
C TYR A 124 11.48 1.21 -5.29
N ASN A 125 12.23 2.03 -4.55
CA ASN A 125 12.13 3.49 -4.59
C ASN A 125 10.69 3.97 -4.32
N ILE A 126 9.96 3.36 -3.39
CA ILE A 126 8.61 3.80 -2.99
C ILE A 126 8.66 4.25 -1.53
N ASP A 127 8.13 5.45 -1.26
CA ASP A 127 8.08 6.05 0.08
C ASP A 127 6.64 6.05 0.61
N PHE A 128 6.42 5.21 1.61
CA PHE A 128 5.17 5.05 2.36
C PHE A 128 5.12 5.90 3.64
N ARG A 129 6.05 6.83 3.83
CA ARG A 129 6.11 7.65 5.05
C ARG A 129 5.34 8.96 4.93
N ASN A 130 4.76 9.39 6.03
CA ASN A 130 4.24 10.74 6.23
C ASN A 130 5.38 11.77 6.42
N GLU A 131 5.03 13.05 6.60
CA GLU A 131 6.01 14.13 6.77
C GLU A 131 6.90 13.99 8.02
N ARG A 132 6.44 13.24 9.03
CA ARG A 132 7.18 12.95 10.26
C ARG A 132 8.08 11.71 10.13
N GLY A 133 8.09 11.07 8.96
CA GLY A 133 8.86 9.85 8.71
C GLY A 133 8.21 8.56 9.25
N GLN A 134 6.96 8.62 9.72
CA GLN A 134 6.21 7.44 10.18
C GLN A 134 5.46 6.79 9.01
N PRO A 135 5.18 5.48 9.02
CA PRO A 135 4.31 4.86 8.02
C PRO A 135 2.97 5.58 7.91
N LEU A 136 2.44 5.69 6.69
CA LEU A 136 1.05 6.06 6.48
C LEU A 136 0.14 4.99 7.12
N LEU A 137 -0.96 5.40 7.76
CA LEU A 137 -1.92 4.46 8.34
C LEU A 137 -2.56 3.56 7.27
N CYS A 138 -2.69 4.08 6.03
CA CYS A 138 -3.22 3.31 4.91
C CYS A 138 -2.26 2.23 4.38
N THR A 139 -1.00 2.18 4.85
CA THR A 139 0.05 1.25 4.37
C THR A 139 -0.44 -0.19 4.30
N ARG A 140 -1.03 -0.71 5.39
CA ARG A 140 -1.54 -2.09 5.46
C ARG A 140 -2.58 -2.45 4.41
N TYR A 141 -3.34 -1.48 3.92
CA TYR A 141 -4.44 -1.74 2.99
C TYR A 141 -3.97 -1.77 1.54
N ILE A 142 -2.88 -1.07 1.23
CA ILE A 142 -2.43 -0.85 -0.15
C ILE A 142 -1.07 -1.52 -0.45
N SER A 143 -0.36 -2.01 0.58
CA SER A 143 0.97 -2.61 0.45
C SER A 143 0.98 -3.77 -0.53
N LEU A 144 -0.02 -4.66 -0.49
CA LEU A 144 -0.08 -5.82 -1.38
C LEU A 144 -0.17 -5.41 -2.86
N ALA A 145 -1.02 -4.43 -3.19
CA ALA A 145 -1.15 -3.92 -4.55
C ALA A 145 0.12 -3.19 -5.01
N ALA A 146 0.72 -2.40 -4.12
CA ALA A 146 1.99 -1.74 -4.39
C ALA A 146 3.13 -2.75 -4.62
N GLU A 147 3.18 -3.84 -3.85
CA GLU A 147 4.14 -4.92 -4.03
C GLU A 147 3.95 -5.63 -5.37
N ALA A 148 2.71 -5.99 -5.70
CA ALA A 148 2.39 -6.62 -6.99
C ALA A 148 2.85 -5.75 -8.17
N ALA A 149 2.55 -4.44 -8.09
CA ALA A 149 2.96 -3.47 -9.10
C ALA A 149 4.49 -3.30 -9.15
N ALA A 150 5.17 -3.27 -8.00
CA ALA A 150 6.62 -3.09 -7.92
C ALA A 150 7.41 -4.32 -8.40
N LYS A 151 6.86 -5.53 -8.18
CA LYS A 151 7.42 -6.80 -8.67
C LYS A 151 7.02 -7.11 -10.12
N GLY A 152 6.10 -6.36 -10.71
CA GLY A 152 5.57 -6.62 -12.04
C GLY A 152 4.69 -7.87 -12.13
N ILE A 153 4.11 -8.31 -11.00
CA ILE A 153 3.18 -9.44 -10.94
C ILE A 153 1.82 -9.04 -11.55
N ALA A 154 1.30 -7.88 -11.12
CA ALA A 154 0.05 -7.32 -11.61
C ALA A 154 0.03 -5.80 -11.36
N GLY A 155 -0.70 -5.07 -12.20
CA GLY A 155 -0.73 -3.61 -12.12
C GLY A 155 0.60 -2.95 -12.52
N THR A 156 0.71 -1.65 -12.25
CA THR A 156 1.88 -0.83 -12.57
C THR A 156 2.09 0.22 -11.49
N LEU A 157 3.34 0.59 -11.22
CA LEU A 157 3.61 1.73 -10.33
C LEU A 157 3.10 3.02 -10.97
N PRO A 158 2.55 3.95 -10.17
CA PRO A 158 2.03 5.21 -10.68
C PRO A 158 3.15 6.03 -11.32
N ASP A 159 2.86 6.60 -12.49
CA ASP A 159 3.74 7.54 -13.19
C ASP A 159 3.77 8.88 -12.42
N LEU A 160 4.86 9.09 -11.69
CA LEU A 160 5.01 10.25 -10.82
C LEU A 160 5.04 11.58 -11.58
N GLU A 161 5.47 11.62 -12.84
CA GLU A 161 5.48 12.88 -13.59
C GLU A 161 4.04 13.36 -13.78
N LYS A 162 3.15 12.46 -14.22
CA LYS A 162 1.71 12.73 -14.37
C LYS A 162 1.03 13.03 -13.04
N VAL A 163 1.37 12.31 -11.98
CA VAL A 163 0.78 12.55 -10.65
C VAL A 163 1.29 13.85 -10.05
N SER A 164 2.55 14.22 -10.28
CA SER A 164 3.11 15.49 -9.81
C SER A 164 2.45 16.68 -10.48
N GLU A 165 2.19 16.63 -11.80
CA GLU A 165 1.47 17.68 -12.53
C GLU A 165 0.06 17.89 -11.97
N GLN A 166 -0.70 16.80 -11.78
CA GLN A 166 -2.03 16.85 -11.19
C GLN A 166 -2.01 17.34 -9.74
N ALA A 167 -1.02 16.94 -8.94
CA ALA A 167 -0.85 17.42 -7.57
C ALA A 167 -0.50 18.92 -7.53
N TRP A 168 0.33 19.42 -8.46
CA TRP A 168 0.62 20.84 -8.62
C TRP A 168 -0.63 21.62 -9.02
N GLU A 169 -1.41 21.14 -9.98
CA GLU A 169 -2.68 21.75 -10.39
C GLU A 169 -3.68 21.81 -9.23
N HIS A 170 -3.83 20.72 -8.48
CA HIS A 170 -4.69 20.67 -7.30
C HIS A 170 -4.24 21.63 -6.20
N LYS A 171 -2.93 21.70 -5.93
CA LYS A 171 -2.35 22.65 -4.96
C LYS A 171 -2.58 24.09 -5.40
N LEU A 172 -2.36 24.40 -6.68
CA LEU A 172 -2.61 25.73 -7.24
C LEU A 172 -4.09 26.13 -7.14
N ALA A 173 -5.00 25.19 -7.39
CA ALA A 173 -6.44 25.40 -7.24
C ALA A 173 -6.86 25.64 -5.78
N ALA A 174 -6.27 24.89 -4.84
CA ALA A 174 -6.49 25.09 -3.40
C ALA A 174 -5.97 26.45 -2.92
N ASP A 175 -4.75 26.82 -3.32
CA ASP A 175 -4.13 28.12 -3.01
C ASP A 175 -4.96 29.28 -3.60
N ALA A 176 -5.46 29.14 -4.83
CA ALA A 176 -6.34 30.12 -5.46
C ALA A 176 -7.69 30.27 -4.72
N ALA A 177 -8.28 29.17 -4.26
CA ALA A 177 -9.51 29.18 -3.47
C ALA A 177 -9.30 29.83 -2.09
N GLN A 178 -8.16 29.56 -1.45
CA GLN A 178 -7.78 30.14 -0.17
C GLN A 178 -7.49 31.64 -0.27
N PHE A 179 -6.87 32.09 -1.35
CA PHE A 179 -6.65 33.51 -1.65
C PHE A 179 -7.96 34.28 -1.87
N LYS A 180 -8.92 33.69 -2.61
CA LYS A 180 -10.26 34.27 -2.78
C LYS A 180 -11.00 34.42 -1.46
N ARG A 181 -10.90 33.43 -0.56
CA ARG A 181 -11.51 33.46 0.78
C ARG A 181 -10.90 34.52 1.70
N THR A 182 -9.60 34.77 1.61
CA THR A 182 -8.92 35.79 2.41
C THR A 182 -9.20 37.21 1.92
N LYS A 183 -9.26 37.44 0.60
CA LYS A 183 -9.74 38.73 0.05
C LYS A 183 -11.21 39.04 0.37
N GLY A 184 -12.06 38.02 0.49
CA GLY A 184 -13.47 38.19 0.87
C GLY A 184 -13.69 38.59 2.32
N LYS A 185 -12.72 38.36 3.21
CA LYS A 185 -12.78 38.72 4.65
C LYS A 185 -12.16 40.08 4.98
N GLN A 186 -11.56 40.77 4.00
CA GLN A 186 -10.94 42.10 4.17
C GLN A 186 -11.84 43.26 3.68
N LYS A 187 -13.15 43.03 3.51
CA LYS A 187 -14.14 44.08 3.24
C LYS A 187 -15.08 44.24 4.43
#